data_AF-A0A090L1P9-F1
#
_entry.id   AF-A0A090L1P9-F1
#
_cell.length_a   1.000
_cell.length_b   1.000
_cell.length_c   1.000
_cell.angle_alpha   90.00
_cell.angle_beta   90.00
_cell.angle_gamma   90.00
#
_symmetry.space_group_name_H-M   'P 1'
#
loop_
_entity.id
_entity.type
_entity.pdbx_description
1 polymer ?
#
loop_
_entity_poly.entity_id
_entity_poly.type
_entity_poly.pdbx_seq_one_letter_code
_entity_poly.pdbx_strand_id
1 'polypeptide(L)'
;MIFDSFPVILLLSVTFMLIEANSKLESKIKKDNEIDKGYIYSFFKNYNITDLQEFNCTIKHYHGINLTKTKYLIVNWDDMMLIENKTSPQIYINIFYPENTTTNVINENKKISKWKLECGIDSCTFGLKFILDNKHYSDLMYYNKTIEPDYSLMIFFTMKNDRFSLKTISYGGHNYPLYFCPTKFWFTNESNIIFQPHKSIENIKNFYGIESKKILVPIFPQSLNSKFFVCGVIKQPTLTDIQVGYNIKQNNEKNMEILNYCGIYNNNQINFSFLFLDINYNYDGTRKVIKIKADNDAILFGEVYYIYSYYNNNGKINGSLVNEPLKPRCLVKREIINTKSKIIPNFLFYNKLELFKKDNINYYLIDQKVYNRRFIVKCLTKFEMYYSSNLDNYYSMAVELELKKEINNSNELIDTNSILFLKNNLDSYGQYTCNVLSVSKSFINSGTIIENVYFIPDDHSYFYLPTINSSELISDIPSCKKSYGNFSYLTNIHVSFLNTSEKDIFTGTDNNNKVQKSFFNSSRKDFNETSHIICTYKTIVDTIFETHQLFKNKNTLGKYPLIMEKVYVYDFVYCVLVSIFFIIILLIIFLIFIYFVRKLRKICFKYKKEYKSTESKKEIQMNENYHV
;
A
#
# COMPACT_ATOMS: atom_id res chain seq x y z
N MET A 1 -11.72 61.40 -21.13
CA MET A 1 -13.05 61.16 -20.52
C MET A 1 -13.24 59.70 -20.07
N ILE A 2 -12.16 59.01 -19.66
CA ILE A 2 -12.20 57.68 -19.04
C ILE A 2 -11.06 57.64 -18.01
N PHE A 3 -11.17 58.42 -16.93
CA PHE A 3 -10.26 58.30 -15.77
C PHE A 3 -10.86 58.76 -14.44
N ASP A 4 -12.19 58.97 -14.36
CA ASP A 4 -12.85 59.44 -13.12
C ASP A 4 -13.67 58.36 -12.39
N SER A 5 -13.73 57.13 -12.89
CA SER A 5 -14.57 56.06 -12.31
C SER A 5 -13.83 55.09 -11.40
N PHE A 6 -12.50 55.19 -11.29
CA PHE A 6 -11.69 54.27 -10.47
C PHE A 6 -11.94 54.37 -8.94
N PRO A 7 -12.10 55.56 -8.33
CA PRO A 7 -12.34 55.64 -6.88
C PRO A 7 -13.73 55.10 -6.48
N VAL A 8 -14.71 55.16 -7.38
CA VAL A 8 -16.08 54.68 -7.13
C VAL A 8 -16.13 53.14 -7.12
N ILE A 9 -15.38 52.48 -7.99
CA ILE A 9 -15.29 51.01 -8.04
C ILE A 9 -14.59 50.48 -6.78
N LEU A 10 -13.58 51.19 -6.27
CA LEU A 10 -12.87 50.79 -5.06
C LEU A 10 -13.76 50.90 -3.82
N LEU A 11 -14.55 51.98 -3.70
CA LEU A 11 -15.53 52.17 -2.61
C LEU A 11 -16.66 51.12 -2.64
N LEU A 12 -17.13 50.75 -3.82
CA LEU A 12 -18.11 49.67 -4.00
C LEU A 12 -17.55 48.30 -3.59
N SER A 13 -16.27 48.04 -3.85
CA SER A 13 -15.64 46.76 -3.45
C SER A 13 -15.49 46.63 -1.92
N VAL A 14 -15.17 47.74 -1.23
CA VAL A 14 -14.99 47.76 0.24
C VAL A 14 -16.34 47.64 0.95
N THR A 15 -17.38 48.30 0.44
CA THR A 15 -18.73 48.18 1.00
C THR A 15 -19.31 46.79 0.81
N PHE A 16 -19.06 46.13 -0.33
CA PHE A 16 -19.48 44.74 -0.55
C PHE A 16 -18.79 43.76 0.41
N MET A 17 -17.49 43.94 0.65
CA MET A 17 -16.71 43.16 1.63
C MET A 17 -17.23 43.35 3.07
N LEU A 18 -17.59 44.57 3.45
CA LEU A 18 -18.15 44.88 4.78
C LEU A 18 -19.55 44.29 4.96
N ILE A 19 -20.40 44.32 3.94
CA ILE A 19 -21.73 43.71 3.95
C ILE A 19 -21.62 42.18 4.06
N GLU A 20 -20.70 41.55 3.33
CA GLU A 20 -20.48 40.12 3.42
C GLU A 20 -19.94 39.71 4.80
N ALA A 21 -19.03 40.50 5.38
CA ALA A 21 -18.50 40.29 6.73
C ALA A 21 -19.59 40.43 7.81
N ASN A 22 -20.46 41.43 7.71
CA ASN A 22 -21.58 41.61 8.64
C ASN A 22 -22.64 40.51 8.49
N SER A 23 -22.95 40.06 7.27
CA SER A 23 -23.88 38.94 7.07
C SER A 23 -23.33 37.63 7.67
N LYS A 24 -22.01 37.40 7.57
CA LYS A 24 -21.35 36.25 8.21
C LYS A 24 -21.38 36.37 9.73
N LEU A 25 -21.17 37.56 10.28
CA LEU A 25 -21.24 37.82 11.72
C LEU A 25 -22.65 37.62 12.27
N GLU A 26 -23.68 38.18 11.63
CA GLU A 26 -25.09 37.99 12.03
C GLU A 26 -25.53 36.54 11.89
N SER A 27 -25.10 35.83 10.85
CA SER A 27 -25.38 34.39 10.71
C SER A 27 -24.75 33.57 11.83
N LYS A 28 -23.58 34.00 12.33
CA LYS A 28 -22.87 33.35 13.45
C LYS A 28 -23.56 33.63 14.79
N ILE A 29 -23.97 34.88 15.02
CA ILE A 29 -24.73 35.29 16.21
C ILE A 29 -26.10 34.62 16.26
N LYS A 30 -26.80 34.47 15.12
CA LYS A 30 -28.05 33.70 15.06
C LYS A 30 -27.85 32.22 15.38
N LYS A 31 -26.75 31.62 14.90
CA LYS A 31 -26.40 30.23 15.17
C LYS A 31 -26.07 30.00 16.65
N ASP A 32 -25.36 30.93 17.26
CA ASP A 32 -25.00 30.88 18.68
C ASP A 32 -26.24 31.09 19.57
N ASN A 33 -27.19 31.92 19.16
CA ASN A 33 -28.45 32.15 19.90
C ASN A 33 -29.51 31.04 19.72
N GLU A 34 -29.46 30.24 18.64
CA GLU A 34 -30.29 29.03 18.49
C GLU A 34 -29.73 27.83 19.27
N ILE A 35 -28.40 27.78 19.49
CA ILE A 35 -27.74 26.75 20.29
C ILE A 35 -28.19 26.82 21.76
N ASP A 36 -28.47 28.01 22.29
CA ASP A 36 -28.80 28.20 23.72
C ASP A 36 -30.23 27.75 24.10
N LYS A 37 -31.14 27.61 23.14
CA LYS A 37 -32.54 27.19 23.40
C LYS A 37 -32.77 25.68 23.29
N GLY A 38 -31.74 24.89 22.91
CA GLY A 38 -31.81 23.43 22.76
C GLY A 38 -31.29 22.61 23.94
N TYR A 39 -30.74 23.24 24.99
CA TYR A 39 -29.99 22.59 26.08
C TYR A 39 -30.83 21.90 27.17
N ILE A 40 -32.13 21.66 26.97
CA ILE A 40 -33.01 21.22 28.06
C ILE A 40 -32.92 19.71 28.40
N TYR A 41 -32.17 18.90 27.63
CA TYR A 41 -32.00 17.46 27.96
C TYR A 41 -30.60 16.90 27.69
N SER A 42 -29.53 17.60 28.08
CA SER A 42 -28.18 17.00 28.07
C SER A 42 -27.95 16.19 29.34
N PHE A 43 -27.65 14.88 29.21
CA PHE A 43 -27.34 14.02 30.34
C PHE A 43 -25.94 14.35 30.89
N PHE A 44 -25.86 14.64 32.19
CA PHE A 44 -24.61 14.91 32.90
C PHE A 44 -24.26 13.75 33.83
N LYS A 45 -23.09 13.13 33.65
CA LYS A 45 -22.53 12.20 34.63
C LYS A 45 -21.35 12.84 35.36
N ASN A 46 -21.43 12.83 36.68
CA ASN A 46 -20.47 13.50 37.56
C ASN A 46 -19.42 12.51 38.06
N TYR A 47 -18.15 12.88 37.97
CA TYR A 47 -17.03 12.08 38.47
C TYR A 47 -16.05 12.97 39.22
N ASN A 48 -15.52 12.47 40.33
CA ASN A 48 -14.47 13.16 41.06
C ASN A 48 -13.11 12.58 40.66
N ILE A 49 -12.18 13.44 40.22
CA ILE A 49 -10.89 12.99 39.68
C ILE A 49 -10.03 12.27 40.72
N THR A 50 -10.20 12.60 42.01
CA THR A 50 -9.48 11.95 43.11
C THR A 50 -9.81 10.46 43.21
N ASP A 51 -11.02 10.09 42.84
CA ASP A 51 -11.57 8.75 43.02
C ASP A 51 -11.22 7.83 41.83
N LEU A 52 -10.67 8.41 40.75
CA LEU A 52 -10.24 7.69 39.57
C LEU A 52 -8.84 7.08 39.78
N GLN A 53 -8.63 5.91 39.19
CA GLN A 53 -7.38 5.16 39.27
C GLN A 53 -6.32 5.72 38.32
N GLU A 54 -5.05 5.50 38.65
CA GLU A 54 -3.90 5.85 37.81
C GLU A 54 -3.81 4.94 36.58
N PHE A 55 -3.37 5.51 35.46
CA PHE A 55 -3.19 4.82 34.20
C PHE A 55 -1.71 4.51 33.98
N ASN A 56 -1.35 3.23 34.13
CA ASN A 56 0.05 2.80 34.19
C ASN A 56 0.68 2.44 32.82
N CYS A 57 -0.02 2.65 31.71
CA CYS A 57 0.52 2.34 30.38
C CYS A 57 1.21 3.54 29.73
N THR A 58 2.20 3.28 28.89
CA THR A 58 2.87 4.31 28.09
C THR A 58 1.89 4.96 27.11
N ILE A 59 1.73 6.28 27.20
CA ILE A 59 0.83 7.05 26.32
C ILE A 59 1.62 7.60 25.14
N LYS A 60 1.23 7.19 23.93
CA LYS A 60 1.68 7.79 22.67
C LYS A 60 1.03 9.17 22.55
N HIS A 61 1.82 10.22 22.66
CA HIS A 61 1.39 11.60 22.47
C HIS A 61 2.45 12.37 21.67
N TYR A 62 2.05 13.46 21.02
CA TYR A 62 2.97 14.29 20.23
C TYR A 62 3.70 15.30 21.13
N HIS A 63 4.94 15.59 20.77
CA HIS A 63 5.96 16.35 21.52
C HIS A 63 5.47 17.44 22.49
N GLY A 64 6.06 17.43 23.70
CA GLY A 64 6.03 18.57 24.61
C GLY A 64 4.96 18.51 25.70
N ILE A 65 4.38 17.35 26.02
CA ILE A 65 3.46 17.21 27.16
C ILE A 65 3.99 16.13 28.13
N ASN A 66 4.15 16.44 29.41
CA ASN A 66 4.60 15.45 30.40
C ASN A 66 3.39 14.75 31.05
N LEU A 67 3.20 13.45 30.80
CA LEU A 67 2.00 12.69 31.24
C LEU A 67 2.25 11.83 32.48
N THR A 68 2.93 12.36 33.49
CA THR A 68 3.31 11.64 34.73
C THR A 68 2.12 11.24 35.61
N LYS A 69 0.98 11.94 35.49
CA LYS A 69 -0.20 11.77 36.36
C LYS A 69 -1.48 11.56 35.56
N THR A 70 -1.49 10.54 34.70
CA THR A 70 -2.70 10.20 33.95
C THR A 70 -3.59 9.31 34.78
N LYS A 71 -4.86 9.68 34.92
CA LYS A 71 -5.91 8.80 35.46
C LYS A 71 -6.76 8.23 34.34
N TYR A 72 -7.54 7.19 34.59
CA TYR A 72 -8.47 6.67 33.60
C TYR A 72 -9.90 6.55 34.11
N LEU A 73 -10.84 6.64 33.17
CA LEU A 73 -12.27 6.48 33.39
C LEU A 73 -12.81 5.48 32.36
N ILE A 74 -13.52 4.45 32.82
CA ILE A 74 -14.25 3.52 31.97
C ILE A 74 -15.73 3.87 31.99
N VAL A 75 -16.30 4.04 30.81
CA VAL A 75 -17.69 4.40 30.60
C VAL A 75 -18.44 3.24 29.94
N ASN A 76 -19.53 2.75 30.55
CA ASN A 76 -20.43 1.84 29.85
C ASN A 76 -21.30 2.63 28.87
N TRP A 77 -21.07 2.44 27.57
CA TRP A 77 -21.74 3.19 26.52
C TRP A 77 -23.20 2.76 26.33
N ASP A 78 -23.55 1.50 26.61
CA ASP A 78 -24.93 1.04 26.47
C ASP A 78 -25.85 1.65 27.53
N ASP A 79 -25.38 1.75 28.77
CA ASP A 79 -26.09 2.44 29.86
C ASP A 79 -26.38 3.90 29.49
N MET A 80 -25.46 4.48 28.74
CA MET A 80 -25.51 5.84 28.26
C MET A 80 -26.49 6.03 27.08
N MET A 81 -26.53 5.09 26.13
CA MET A 81 -27.46 5.12 24.98
C MET A 81 -28.93 4.91 25.42
N LEU A 82 -29.17 4.11 26.46
CA LEU A 82 -30.53 3.81 26.96
C LEU A 82 -31.26 5.06 27.50
N ILE A 83 -30.52 6.08 27.92
CA ILE A 83 -31.07 7.25 28.62
C ILE A 83 -31.60 8.30 27.65
N GLU A 84 -31.10 8.37 26.40
CA GLU A 84 -31.41 9.50 25.51
C GLU A 84 -32.53 9.26 24.48
N ASN A 85 -33.02 8.04 24.26
CA ASN A 85 -34.02 7.71 23.20
C ASN A 85 -33.71 8.29 21.80
N LYS A 86 -32.49 8.78 21.58
CA LYS A 86 -32.02 9.47 20.37
C LYS A 86 -30.93 8.67 19.70
N THR A 87 -30.84 8.82 18.39
CA THR A 87 -29.88 8.12 17.52
C THR A 87 -28.44 8.63 17.63
N SER A 88 -28.19 9.67 18.43
CA SER A 88 -26.88 10.36 18.49
C SER A 88 -26.70 11.04 19.84
N PRO A 89 -26.47 10.30 20.93
CA PRO A 89 -26.45 10.95 22.23
C PRO A 89 -25.22 11.81 22.43
N GLN A 90 -25.46 13.01 22.91
CA GLN A 90 -24.42 13.97 23.27
C GLN A 90 -24.28 13.94 24.78
N ILE A 91 -23.28 13.21 25.25
CA ILE A 91 -23.15 12.96 26.67
C ILE A 91 -22.15 13.93 27.24
N TYR A 92 -22.52 14.57 28.33
CA TYR A 92 -21.64 15.48 29.03
C TYR A 92 -21.14 14.80 30.30
N ILE A 93 -19.84 14.77 30.49
CA ILE A 93 -19.25 14.38 31.77
C ILE A 93 -18.71 15.60 32.47
N ASN A 94 -18.99 15.68 33.76
CA ASN A 94 -18.44 16.70 34.65
C ASN A 94 -17.35 16.03 35.48
N ILE A 95 -16.11 16.48 35.31
CA ILE A 95 -14.98 16.05 36.12
C ILE A 95 -14.73 17.12 37.18
N PHE A 96 -14.96 16.75 38.44
CA PHE A 96 -14.66 17.58 39.59
C PHE A 96 -13.20 17.37 39.99
N TYR A 97 -12.47 18.46 40.19
CA TYR A 97 -11.06 18.42 40.58
C TYR A 97 -10.77 19.48 41.65
N PRO A 98 -9.81 19.21 42.57
CA PRO A 98 -9.48 20.17 43.61
C PRO A 98 -8.79 21.39 42.99
N GLU A 99 -9.06 22.56 43.54
CA GLU A 99 -8.34 23.76 43.17
C GLU A 99 -6.92 23.69 43.76
N ASN A 100 -5.89 23.62 42.90
CA ASN A 100 -4.50 23.71 43.32
C ASN A 100 -4.19 25.16 43.75
N THR A 101 -4.70 25.58 44.91
CA THR A 101 -4.16 26.76 45.58
C THR A 101 -2.89 26.34 46.30
N THR A 102 -1.75 26.92 45.93
CA THR A 102 -0.45 26.73 46.61
C THR A 102 -0.46 27.14 48.10
N THR A 103 -1.57 27.71 48.58
CA THR A 103 -1.85 27.95 49.99
C THR A 103 -2.57 26.74 50.57
N ASN A 104 -2.00 26.11 51.61
CA ASN A 104 -2.52 24.95 52.37
C ASN A 104 -3.87 25.17 53.09
N VAL A 105 -4.73 26.06 52.58
CA VAL A 105 -6.11 26.19 53.04
C VAL A 105 -6.93 25.19 52.24
N ILE A 106 -7.42 24.16 52.93
CA ILE A 106 -8.37 23.19 52.40
C ILE A 106 -9.65 23.96 52.05
N ASN A 107 -9.72 24.50 50.83
CA ASN A 107 -10.94 25.07 50.29
C ASN A 107 -11.78 23.93 49.70
N GLU A 108 -13.04 23.83 50.13
CA GLU A 108 -14.02 22.87 49.63
C GLU A 108 -14.49 23.15 48.18
N ASN A 109 -13.93 24.19 47.54
CA ASN A 109 -14.32 24.64 46.21
C ASN A 109 -13.76 23.71 45.13
N LYS A 110 -14.57 22.73 44.70
CA LYS A 110 -14.26 21.87 43.54
C LYS A 110 -14.47 22.65 42.23
N LYS A 111 -13.45 22.70 41.37
CA LYS A 111 -13.61 23.16 39.98
C LYS A 111 -14.25 22.05 39.14
N ILE A 112 -14.95 22.44 38.08
CA ILE A 112 -15.65 21.52 37.18
C ILE A 112 -15.12 21.69 35.77
N SER A 113 -14.57 20.62 35.20
CA SER A 113 -14.30 20.53 33.77
C SER A 113 -15.45 19.77 33.10
N LYS A 114 -16.09 20.40 32.11
CA LYS A 114 -17.19 19.80 31.35
C LYS A 114 -16.69 19.31 30.01
N TRP A 115 -16.85 18.03 29.73
CA TRP A 115 -16.45 17.43 28.44
C TRP A 115 -17.61 16.77 27.74
N LYS A 116 -17.71 17.02 26.44
CA LYS A 116 -18.66 16.38 25.55
C LYS A 116 -18.06 15.08 25.00
N LEU A 117 -18.64 13.95 25.40
CA LEU A 117 -18.38 12.63 24.83
C LEU A 117 -19.39 12.36 23.72
N GLU A 118 -18.87 12.19 22.51
CA GLU A 118 -19.65 11.92 21.32
C GLU A 118 -18.89 10.90 20.48
N CYS A 119 -19.57 9.85 20.04
CA CYS A 119 -19.04 8.89 19.09
C CYS A 119 -20.07 8.72 17.98
N GLY A 120 -19.77 9.25 16.81
CA GLY A 120 -20.63 9.23 15.63
C GLY A 120 -19.80 9.07 14.37
N ILE A 121 -20.44 9.08 13.20
CA ILE A 121 -19.72 8.83 11.94
C ILE A 121 -18.61 9.84 11.64
N ASP A 122 -18.73 11.08 12.13
CA ASP A 122 -17.80 12.16 11.85
C ASP A 122 -16.56 12.13 12.75
N SER A 123 -16.72 11.75 14.01
CA SER A 123 -15.62 11.65 14.97
C SER A 123 -16.03 10.87 16.21
N CYS A 124 -15.03 10.36 16.92
CA CYS A 124 -15.19 9.85 18.27
C CYS A 124 -14.28 10.66 19.22
N THR A 125 -14.85 11.26 20.28
CA THR A 125 -14.13 12.18 21.17
C THR A 125 -13.52 11.52 22.40
N PHE A 126 -13.68 10.20 22.54
CA PHE A 126 -13.02 9.35 23.54
C PHE A 126 -11.50 9.38 23.39
N GLY A 127 -10.79 9.03 24.48
CA GLY A 127 -9.34 9.09 24.55
C GLY A 127 -8.84 10.10 25.57
N LEU A 128 -7.67 10.68 25.30
CA LEU A 128 -6.95 11.53 26.24
C LEU A 128 -7.56 12.94 26.31
N LYS A 129 -7.73 13.44 27.53
CA LYS A 129 -8.17 14.80 27.84
C LYS A 129 -7.23 15.44 28.85
N PHE A 130 -7.07 16.75 28.76
CA PHE A 130 -6.23 17.53 29.65
C PHE A 130 -7.07 18.56 30.41
N ILE A 131 -6.67 18.79 31.67
CA ILE A 131 -7.08 19.94 32.46
C ILE A 131 -5.82 20.78 32.67
N LEU A 132 -5.87 22.02 32.19
CA LEU A 132 -4.81 23.01 32.34
C LEU A 132 -5.40 24.20 33.10
N ASP A 133 -4.75 24.64 34.18
CA ASP A 133 -5.07 25.91 34.82
C ASP A 133 -4.70 27.06 33.88
N ASN A 134 -5.44 28.17 33.99
CA ASN A 134 -5.36 29.32 33.07
C ASN A 134 -3.95 29.94 32.98
N LYS A 135 -3.08 29.69 33.97
CA LYS A 135 -1.68 30.16 34.00
C LYS A 135 -0.79 29.54 32.91
N HIS A 136 -1.12 28.35 32.42
CA HIS A 136 -0.35 27.64 31.39
C HIS A 136 -0.89 27.83 29.97
N TYR A 137 -2.04 28.51 29.81
CA TYR A 137 -2.61 28.74 28.48
C TYR A 137 -1.74 29.67 27.62
N SER A 138 -1.03 30.63 28.23
CA SER A 138 -0.04 31.47 27.54
C SER A 138 1.20 30.69 27.10
N ASP A 139 1.53 29.59 27.78
CA ASP A 139 2.68 28.74 27.42
C ASP A 139 2.39 27.88 26.18
N LEU A 140 1.13 27.53 25.90
CA LEU A 140 0.70 26.86 24.65
C LEU A 140 1.00 27.70 23.39
N MET A 141 1.05 29.03 23.52
CA MET A 141 1.34 29.95 22.41
C MET A 141 2.84 30.09 22.13
N TYR A 142 3.72 29.74 23.08
CA TYR A 142 5.17 29.85 22.94
C TYR A 142 5.81 28.49 22.66
N TYR A 143 6.07 28.22 21.38
CA TYR A 143 6.74 27.01 20.88
C TYR A 143 8.11 26.79 21.57
N ASN A 144 8.22 25.72 22.37
CA ASN A 144 9.42 24.94 22.78
C ASN A 144 9.45 24.49 24.27
N LYS A 145 8.43 24.76 25.08
CA LYS A 145 8.39 24.25 26.48
C LYS A 145 7.55 22.98 26.60
N THR A 146 8.04 22.03 27.39
CA THR A 146 7.24 20.88 27.84
C THR A 146 6.18 21.39 28.82
N ILE A 147 4.92 21.14 28.50
CA ILE A 147 3.74 21.49 29.30
C ILE A 147 3.42 20.30 30.19
N GLU A 148 3.29 20.51 31.49
CA GLU A 148 2.79 19.49 32.42
C GLU A 148 1.34 19.84 32.77
N PRO A 149 0.34 19.06 32.32
CA PRO A 149 -1.05 19.32 32.65
C PRO A 149 -1.28 19.04 34.14
N ASP A 150 -2.11 19.87 34.79
CA ASP A 150 -2.48 19.65 36.20
C ASP A 150 -3.11 18.27 36.39
N TYR A 151 -3.94 17.89 35.43
CA TYR A 151 -4.50 16.56 35.33
C TYR A 151 -4.61 16.11 33.88
N SER A 152 -4.37 14.82 33.65
CA SER A 152 -4.68 14.15 32.40
C SER A 152 -5.62 12.98 32.66
N LEU A 153 -6.63 12.82 31.81
CA LEU A 153 -7.62 11.75 31.92
C LEU A 153 -7.72 10.97 30.61
N MET A 154 -7.51 9.66 30.68
CA MET A 154 -7.78 8.74 29.59
C MET A 154 -9.20 8.17 29.73
N ILE A 155 -10.07 8.46 28.77
CA ILE A 155 -11.47 8.01 28.81
C ILE A 155 -11.66 6.85 27.85
N PHE A 156 -11.96 5.68 28.40
CA PHE A 156 -12.31 4.46 27.69
C PHE A 156 -13.81 4.19 27.75
N PHE A 157 -14.28 3.31 26.89
CA PHE A 157 -15.64 2.81 26.99
C PHE A 157 -15.78 1.32 26.73
N THR A 158 -16.86 0.75 27.27
CA THR A 158 -17.25 -0.65 27.10
C THR A 158 -18.67 -0.74 26.56
N MET A 159 -18.98 -1.87 25.93
CA MET A 159 -20.30 -2.20 25.39
C MET A 159 -20.60 -3.67 25.66
N LYS A 160 -21.86 -4.01 25.91
CA LYS A 160 -22.35 -5.34 26.28
C LYS A 160 -22.00 -6.43 25.27
N ASN A 161 -21.84 -6.07 23.99
CA ASN A 161 -21.55 -7.01 22.89
C ASN A 161 -20.26 -6.68 22.13
N ASP A 162 -19.41 -5.78 22.64
CA ASP A 162 -18.21 -5.28 21.92
C ASP A 162 -18.52 -4.84 20.48
N ARG A 163 -19.72 -4.31 20.24
CA ARG A 163 -20.22 -3.90 18.92
C ARG A 163 -20.86 -2.54 18.99
N PHE A 164 -20.28 -1.60 18.25
CA PHE A 164 -20.78 -0.26 18.07
C PHE A 164 -21.45 -0.13 16.69
N SER A 165 -22.79 -0.16 16.69
CA SER A 165 -23.59 0.03 15.47
C SER A 165 -23.88 1.50 15.25
N LEU A 166 -23.30 2.08 14.20
CA LEU A 166 -23.51 3.47 13.79
C LEU A 166 -24.95 3.71 13.31
N LYS A 167 -25.54 2.75 12.61
CA LYS A 167 -26.92 2.79 12.10
C LYS A 167 -27.40 1.38 11.70
N THR A 168 -28.71 1.21 11.53
CA THR A 168 -29.26 0.07 10.78
C THR A 168 -29.48 0.46 9.32
N ILE A 169 -28.91 -0.30 8.38
CA ILE A 169 -29.02 -0.09 6.95
C ILE A 169 -29.77 -1.27 6.33
N SER A 170 -30.79 -0.96 5.52
CA SER A 170 -31.55 -1.99 4.81
C SER A 170 -31.10 -2.09 3.35
N TYR A 171 -31.13 -3.30 2.79
CA TYR A 171 -30.82 -3.54 1.37
C TYR A 171 -31.75 -4.60 0.77
N GLY A 172 -32.02 -4.49 -0.54
CA GLY A 172 -32.83 -5.46 -1.30
C GLY A 172 -31.99 -6.17 -2.34
N GLY A 173 -31.84 -7.48 -2.24
CA GLY A 173 -31.04 -8.23 -3.19
C GLY A 173 -29.58 -7.77 -3.26
N HIS A 174 -29.12 -7.44 -4.47
CA HIS A 174 -27.80 -6.86 -4.74
C HIS A 174 -27.76 -5.33 -4.71
N ASN A 175 -28.79 -4.68 -4.18
CA ASN A 175 -28.88 -3.22 -4.08
C ASN A 175 -28.11 -2.69 -2.84
N TYR A 176 -26.78 -2.84 -2.83
CA TYR A 176 -25.96 -2.44 -1.69
C TYR A 176 -25.73 -0.92 -1.65
N PRO A 177 -26.24 -0.21 -0.63
CA PRO A 177 -26.13 1.24 -0.58
C PRO A 177 -24.71 1.69 -0.19
N LEU A 178 -24.31 2.86 -0.69
CA LEU A 178 -23.07 3.54 -0.37
C LEU A 178 -23.25 4.41 0.87
N TYR A 179 -22.38 4.25 1.87
CA TYR A 179 -22.39 5.07 3.07
C TYR A 179 -21.00 5.24 3.68
N PHE A 180 -20.88 6.07 4.71
CA PHE A 180 -19.59 6.37 5.32
C PHE A 180 -19.13 5.26 6.28
N CYS A 181 -17.84 4.94 6.28
CA CYS A 181 -17.16 4.24 7.35
C CYS A 181 -16.09 5.13 7.98
N PRO A 182 -15.82 5.00 9.29
CA PRO A 182 -14.65 5.61 9.91
C PRO A 182 -13.32 5.21 9.26
N THR A 183 -12.31 6.06 9.38
CA THR A 183 -10.92 5.77 8.98
C THR A 183 -10.00 5.78 10.20
N LYS A 184 -8.71 5.50 10.00
CA LYS A 184 -7.69 5.58 11.07
C LYS A 184 -7.60 6.95 11.76
N PHE A 185 -8.11 8.02 11.13
CA PHE A 185 -8.14 9.39 11.66
C PHE A 185 -9.44 9.73 12.40
N TRP A 186 -10.31 8.75 12.64
CA TRP A 186 -11.59 8.97 13.31
C TRP A 186 -11.45 9.39 14.77
N PHE A 187 -10.39 8.90 15.43
CA PHE A 187 -9.92 9.40 16.73
C PHE A 187 -8.85 10.48 16.54
N THR A 188 -8.69 11.32 17.55
CA THR A 188 -7.54 12.24 17.63
C THR A 188 -6.25 11.46 17.85
N ASN A 189 -5.18 11.82 17.11
CA ASN A 189 -3.87 11.15 17.16
C ASN A 189 -3.18 11.18 18.54
N GLU A 190 -3.71 11.98 19.46
CA GLU A 190 -3.16 12.23 20.80
C GLU A 190 -3.60 11.18 21.85
N SER A 191 -4.13 10.04 21.41
CA SER A 191 -4.60 8.98 22.32
C SER A 191 -4.04 7.61 21.96
N ASN A 192 -3.99 6.73 22.96
CA ASN A 192 -3.67 5.31 22.75
C ASN A 192 -4.85 4.52 22.15
N ILE A 193 -6.00 5.16 21.93
CA ILE A 193 -7.15 4.54 21.30
C ILE A 193 -7.01 4.75 19.80
N ILE A 194 -7.01 3.65 19.05
CA ILE A 194 -6.89 3.70 17.59
C ILE A 194 -8.08 3.02 16.95
N PHE A 195 -8.53 3.57 15.83
CA PHE A 195 -9.41 2.87 14.93
C PHE A 195 -8.59 2.15 13.87
N GLN A 196 -8.70 0.83 13.82
CA GLN A 196 -8.10 -0.01 12.78
C GLN A 196 -9.18 -0.35 11.73
N PRO A 197 -9.13 0.23 10.52
CA PRO A 197 -10.07 -0.10 9.45
C PRO A 197 -10.04 -1.60 9.11
N HIS A 198 -11.18 -2.14 8.69
CA HIS A 198 -11.25 -3.51 8.19
C HIS A 198 -10.46 -3.65 6.88
N LYS A 199 -9.80 -4.80 6.67
CA LYS A 199 -8.95 -5.06 5.49
C LYS A 199 -9.68 -4.81 4.15
N SER A 200 -10.98 -5.07 4.10
CA SER A 200 -11.80 -4.82 2.90
C SER A 200 -12.00 -3.34 2.57
N ILE A 201 -11.64 -2.42 3.47
CA ILE A 201 -11.83 -0.97 3.34
C ILE A 201 -10.50 -0.22 3.35
N GLU A 202 -9.45 -0.79 3.98
CA GLU A 202 -8.13 -0.17 4.14
C GLU A 202 -7.51 0.34 2.84
N ASN A 203 -7.72 -0.37 1.73
CA ASN A 203 -7.15 -0.04 0.42
C ASN A 203 -7.97 0.98 -0.40
N ILE A 204 -9.10 1.45 0.12
CA ILE A 204 -9.95 2.42 -0.55
C ILE A 204 -9.35 3.82 -0.29
N LYS A 205 -8.83 4.49 -1.32
CA LYS A 205 -8.33 5.87 -1.19
C LYS A 205 -9.48 6.84 -0.97
N ASN A 206 -9.33 7.74 -0.01
CA ASN A 206 -10.34 8.73 0.36
C ASN A 206 -10.49 9.83 -0.71
N PHE A 207 -11.70 10.34 -0.88
CA PHE A 207 -12.02 11.45 -1.80
C PHE A 207 -11.69 12.81 -1.20
N TYR A 208 -11.78 12.94 0.13
CA TYR A 208 -11.71 14.22 0.87
C TYR A 208 -10.32 14.56 1.42
N GLY A 209 -9.27 13.84 1.01
CA GLY A 209 -7.88 14.05 1.46
C GLY A 209 -7.29 12.89 2.27
N ILE A 210 -5.98 12.94 2.49
CA ILE A 210 -5.19 11.86 3.11
C ILE A 210 -5.60 11.61 4.56
N GLU A 211 -6.06 12.65 5.28
CA GLU A 211 -6.38 12.61 6.72
C GLU A 211 -7.89 12.65 7.03
N SER A 212 -8.74 12.38 6.04
CA SER A 212 -10.18 12.41 6.27
C SER A 212 -10.62 11.31 7.24
N LYS A 213 -11.46 11.69 8.21
CA LYS A 213 -11.99 10.85 9.30
C LYS A 213 -12.97 9.76 8.84
N LYS A 214 -13.53 9.90 7.63
CA LYS A 214 -14.56 9.01 7.08
C LYS A 214 -14.37 8.75 5.59
N ILE A 215 -14.81 7.60 5.11
CA ILE A 215 -14.69 7.18 3.71
C ILE A 215 -15.98 6.54 3.21
N LEU A 216 -16.35 6.78 1.95
CA LEU A 216 -17.53 6.16 1.34
C LEU A 216 -17.22 4.74 0.89
N VAL A 217 -18.04 3.79 1.35
CA VAL A 217 -17.95 2.38 0.99
C VAL A 217 -19.35 1.75 0.84
N PRO A 218 -19.55 0.83 -0.11
CA PRO A 218 -20.77 0.02 -0.17
C PRO A 218 -20.94 -0.78 1.13
N ILE A 219 -22.15 -0.79 1.66
CA ILE A 219 -22.53 -1.54 2.86
C ILE A 219 -23.25 -2.81 2.42
N PHE A 220 -22.61 -3.97 2.61
CA PHE A 220 -23.07 -5.26 2.11
C PHE A 220 -22.88 -6.36 3.17
N PRO A 221 -23.56 -7.50 3.08
CA PRO A 221 -23.25 -8.67 3.91
C PRO A 221 -21.86 -9.23 3.60
N GLN A 222 -20.87 -9.02 4.48
CA GLN A 222 -19.48 -9.46 4.28
C GLN A 222 -19.32 -10.99 4.19
N SER A 223 -20.23 -11.75 4.79
CA SER A 223 -20.38 -13.21 4.65
C SER A 223 -21.84 -13.55 4.33
N LEU A 224 -22.13 -14.80 3.94
CA LEU A 224 -23.45 -15.25 3.49
C LEU A 224 -24.60 -14.85 4.45
N ASN A 225 -24.36 -14.95 5.76
CA ASN A 225 -25.38 -14.72 6.79
C ASN A 225 -25.03 -13.54 7.71
N SER A 226 -24.11 -12.66 7.31
CA SER A 226 -23.74 -11.53 8.18
C SER A 226 -24.92 -10.58 8.37
N LYS A 227 -25.22 -10.29 9.64
CA LYS A 227 -26.18 -9.25 10.05
C LYS A 227 -25.50 -7.94 10.46
N PHE A 228 -24.18 -7.90 10.39
CA PHE A 228 -23.37 -6.74 10.78
C PHE A 228 -22.25 -6.51 9.77
N PHE A 229 -22.22 -5.32 9.16
CA PHE A 229 -21.13 -4.90 8.31
C PHE A 229 -20.06 -4.22 9.15
N VAL A 230 -18.85 -4.74 9.16
CA VAL A 230 -17.73 -4.20 9.94
C VAL A 230 -16.95 -3.17 9.12
N CYS A 231 -16.94 -1.92 9.58
CA CYS A 231 -16.05 -0.88 9.07
C CYS A 231 -14.61 -1.06 9.58
N GLY A 232 -14.46 -1.55 10.82
CA GLY A 232 -13.18 -1.72 11.49
C GLY A 232 -13.35 -2.01 12.97
N VAL A 233 -12.26 -1.85 13.73
CA VAL A 233 -12.18 -2.18 15.14
C VAL A 233 -11.53 -1.04 15.91
N ILE A 234 -12.11 -0.66 17.05
CA ILE A 234 -11.49 0.24 18.02
C ILE A 234 -10.61 -0.61 18.92
N LYS A 235 -9.33 -0.26 19.00
CA LYS A 235 -8.38 -0.86 19.92
C LYS A 235 -8.13 0.10 21.06
N GLN A 236 -8.39 -0.38 22.27
CA GLN A 236 -8.14 0.35 23.51
C GLN A 236 -7.07 -0.41 24.31
N PRO A 237 -6.15 0.27 25.00
CA PRO A 237 -5.29 -0.38 25.98
C PRO A 237 -6.10 -1.14 27.02
N THR A 238 -5.65 -2.32 27.41
CA THR A 238 -6.17 -3.11 28.54
C THR A 238 -7.63 -3.56 28.47
N LEU A 239 -8.36 -3.21 27.40
CA LEU A 239 -9.78 -3.55 27.19
C LEU A 239 -9.96 -4.34 25.89
N THR A 240 -11.13 -4.96 25.75
CA THR A 240 -11.52 -5.70 24.55
C THR A 240 -11.65 -4.79 23.33
N ASP A 241 -11.38 -5.40 22.17
CA ASP A 241 -11.53 -4.77 20.86
C ASP A 241 -13.02 -4.61 20.51
N ILE A 242 -13.43 -3.40 20.10
CA ILE A 242 -14.84 -3.10 19.79
C ILE A 242 -15.02 -3.02 18.27
N GLN A 243 -15.89 -3.86 17.70
CA GLN A 243 -16.25 -3.83 16.29
C GLN A 243 -17.17 -2.64 15.99
N VAL A 244 -16.81 -1.83 15.00
CA VAL A 244 -17.61 -0.67 14.58
C VAL A 244 -18.16 -0.91 13.19
N GLY A 245 -19.43 -0.57 12.99
CA GLY A 245 -20.08 -0.86 11.73
C GLY A 245 -21.56 -0.57 11.68
N TYR A 246 -22.28 -1.34 10.88
CA TYR A 246 -23.70 -1.17 10.63
C TYR A 246 -24.45 -2.48 10.85
N ASN A 247 -25.55 -2.43 11.59
CA ASN A 247 -26.55 -3.49 11.51
C ASN A 247 -27.14 -3.49 10.10
N ILE A 248 -27.14 -4.64 9.44
CA ILE A 248 -27.68 -4.78 8.08
C ILE A 248 -28.91 -5.68 8.07
N LYS A 249 -29.97 -5.24 7.38
CA LYS A 249 -31.22 -5.98 7.25
C LYS A 249 -31.61 -6.11 5.79
N GLN A 250 -31.96 -7.33 5.38
CA GLN A 250 -32.53 -7.52 4.06
C GLN A 250 -34.00 -7.08 4.08
N ASN A 251 -34.42 -6.36 3.05
CA ASN A 251 -35.83 -5.99 2.82
C ASN A 251 -36.37 -6.69 1.56
N ASN A 252 -37.67 -6.56 1.33
CA ASN A 252 -38.38 -7.19 0.21
C ASN A 252 -38.25 -6.41 -1.11
N GLU A 253 -37.32 -5.45 -1.21
CA GLU A 253 -37.09 -4.74 -2.48
C GLU A 253 -36.56 -5.72 -3.53
N LYS A 254 -37.05 -5.60 -4.77
CA LYS A 254 -36.60 -6.43 -5.89
C LYS A 254 -35.10 -6.25 -6.14
N ASN A 255 -34.44 -7.32 -6.57
CA ASN A 255 -33.05 -7.28 -7.01
C ASN A 255 -32.90 -6.26 -8.15
N MET A 256 -31.88 -5.42 -8.07
CA MET A 256 -31.48 -4.58 -9.19
C MET A 256 -30.93 -5.47 -10.31
N GLU A 257 -31.39 -5.23 -11.55
CA GLU A 257 -30.90 -5.94 -12.72
C GLU A 257 -29.44 -5.60 -13.00
N ILE A 258 -28.66 -6.61 -13.40
CA ILE A 258 -27.26 -6.45 -13.80
C ILE A 258 -27.25 -6.22 -15.30
N LEU A 259 -26.79 -5.04 -15.72
CA LEU A 259 -26.76 -4.61 -17.12
C LEU A 259 -25.38 -4.86 -17.74
N ASN A 260 -25.32 -4.88 -19.08
CA ASN A 260 -24.04 -4.93 -19.80
C ASN A 260 -23.37 -3.55 -19.91
N TYR A 261 -24.19 -2.48 -19.88
CA TYR A 261 -23.75 -1.10 -19.98
C TYR A 261 -24.63 -0.22 -19.11
N CYS A 262 -24.02 0.81 -18.51
CA CYS A 262 -24.75 1.85 -17.81
C CYS A 262 -24.50 3.20 -18.50
N GLY A 263 -25.56 3.80 -19.03
CA GLY A 263 -25.50 5.12 -19.67
C GLY A 263 -25.14 6.21 -18.66
N ILE A 264 -23.86 6.56 -18.59
CA ILE A 264 -23.37 7.76 -17.87
C ILE A 264 -23.34 8.91 -18.87
N TYR A 265 -24.49 9.56 -19.05
CA TYR A 265 -24.69 10.54 -20.14
C TYR A 265 -24.16 11.96 -19.84
N ASN A 266 -23.66 12.27 -18.64
CA ASN A 266 -23.29 13.65 -18.28
C ASN A 266 -21.95 13.77 -17.52
N ASN A 267 -21.02 14.56 -18.08
CA ASN A 267 -19.71 14.88 -17.49
C ASN A 267 -19.79 15.65 -16.16
N ASN A 268 -20.95 16.18 -15.78
CA ASN A 268 -21.12 16.98 -14.56
C ASN A 268 -21.53 16.14 -13.32
N GLN A 269 -21.71 14.83 -13.45
CA GLN A 269 -22.13 13.98 -12.33
C GLN A 269 -20.92 13.45 -11.54
N ILE A 270 -20.88 13.73 -10.23
CA ILE A 270 -19.95 13.06 -9.31
C ILE A 270 -20.41 11.61 -9.17
N ASN A 271 -19.66 10.71 -9.80
CA ASN A 271 -19.93 9.28 -9.77
C ASN A 271 -18.90 8.56 -8.90
N PHE A 272 -19.37 7.56 -8.15
CA PHE A 272 -18.51 6.64 -7.42
C PHE A 272 -18.67 5.25 -8.02
N SER A 273 -17.54 4.60 -8.31
CA SER A 273 -17.55 3.27 -8.92
C SER A 273 -16.76 2.30 -8.05
N PHE A 274 -17.39 1.17 -7.76
CA PHE A 274 -16.81 0.09 -6.97
C PHE A 274 -16.97 -1.23 -7.72
N LEU A 275 -15.94 -2.04 -7.69
CA LEU A 275 -15.95 -3.42 -8.16
C LEU A 275 -16.32 -4.29 -6.97
N PHE A 276 -17.35 -5.11 -7.13
CA PHE A 276 -17.80 -6.09 -6.15
C PHE A 276 -17.53 -7.51 -6.64
N LEU A 277 -17.01 -8.35 -5.76
CA LEU A 277 -16.82 -9.78 -5.98
C LEU A 277 -17.62 -10.56 -4.96
N ASP A 278 -18.49 -11.44 -5.44
CA ASP A 278 -19.25 -12.33 -4.56
C ASP A 278 -18.39 -13.48 -4.03
N ILE A 279 -18.85 -14.12 -2.97
CA ILE A 279 -18.21 -15.26 -2.30
C ILE A 279 -17.88 -16.41 -3.27
N ASN A 280 -18.71 -16.61 -4.29
CA ASN A 280 -18.52 -17.69 -5.26
C ASN A 280 -17.35 -17.43 -6.23
N TYR A 281 -16.84 -16.21 -6.31
CA TYR A 281 -15.79 -15.79 -7.24
C TYR A 281 -14.47 -15.45 -6.53
N ASN A 282 -14.40 -15.65 -5.22
CA ASN A 282 -13.24 -15.32 -4.42
C ASN A 282 -12.71 -16.57 -3.70
N TYR A 283 -11.40 -16.84 -3.79
CA TYR A 283 -10.80 -18.07 -3.26
C TYR A 283 -10.86 -18.15 -1.72
N ASP A 284 -10.86 -17.01 -1.04
CA ASP A 284 -10.90 -16.93 0.43
C ASP A 284 -12.32 -17.01 1.03
N GLY A 285 -13.34 -17.19 0.19
CA GLY A 285 -14.73 -17.30 0.63
C GLY A 285 -15.30 -16.02 1.26
N THR A 286 -14.73 -14.85 0.95
CA THR A 286 -15.27 -13.56 1.40
C THR A 286 -15.79 -12.71 0.24
N ARG A 287 -16.71 -11.79 0.52
CA ARG A 287 -17.09 -10.74 -0.43
C ARG A 287 -16.08 -9.60 -0.39
N LYS A 288 -15.64 -9.15 -1.56
CA LYS A 288 -14.67 -8.06 -1.69
C LYS A 288 -15.28 -6.87 -2.42
N VAL A 289 -14.89 -5.68 -1.98
CA VAL A 289 -15.16 -4.44 -2.69
C VAL A 289 -13.85 -3.72 -2.94
N ILE A 290 -13.64 -3.32 -4.19
CA ILE A 290 -12.45 -2.62 -4.66
C ILE A 290 -12.92 -1.31 -5.28
N LYS A 291 -12.38 -0.18 -4.83
CA LYS A 291 -12.67 1.11 -5.47
C LYS A 291 -11.95 1.19 -6.81
N ILE A 292 -12.69 1.53 -7.85
CA ILE A 292 -12.14 1.70 -9.20
C ILE A 292 -11.40 3.04 -9.25
N LYS A 293 -10.18 3.02 -9.76
CA LYS A 293 -9.39 4.24 -10.05
C LYS A 293 -9.47 4.49 -11.56
N ALA A 294 -9.32 5.74 -11.96
CA ALA A 294 -9.27 6.11 -13.38
C ALA A 294 -8.19 5.34 -14.16
N ASP A 295 -7.08 4.98 -13.49
CA ASP A 295 -5.94 4.27 -14.10
C ASP A 295 -5.95 2.75 -13.86
N ASN A 296 -6.98 2.21 -13.20
CA ASN A 296 -7.03 0.78 -12.86
C ASN A 296 -8.01 0.05 -13.78
N ASP A 297 -7.50 -0.42 -14.91
CA ASP A 297 -8.27 -1.12 -15.94
C ASP A 297 -8.35 -2.64 -15.73
N ALA A 298 -7.78 -3.16 -14.64
CA ALA A 298 -7.76 -4.59 -14.38
C ALA A 298 -9.18 -5.17 -14.28
N ILE A 299 -9.47 -6.15 -15.13
CA ILE A 299 -10.74 -6.87 -15.18
C ILE A 299 -10.57 -8.13 -14.34
N LEU A 300 -11.49 -8.40 -13.42
CA LEU A 300 -11.48 -9.56 -12.53
C LEU A 300 -12.63 -10.53 -12.83
N PHE A 301 -12.38 -11.81 -12.60
CA PHE A 301 -13.35 -12.88 -12.81
C PHE A 301 -14.56 -12.74 -11.87
N GLY A 302 -15.75 -12.64 -12.47
CA GLY A 302 -16.99 -12.50 -11.71
C GLY A 302 -17.25 -11.11 -11.15
N GLU A 303 -16.52 -10.09 -11.61
CA GLU A 303 -16.71 -8.72 -11.16
C GLU A 303 -18.08 -8.15 -11.52
N VAL A 304 -18.64 -7.37 -10.59
CA VAL A 304 -19.81 -6.54 -10.83
C VAL A 304 -19.48 -5.10 -10.44
N TYR A 305 -19.65 -4.17 -11.37
CA TYR A 305 -19.46 -2.75 -11.15
C TYR A 305 -20.70 -2.15 -10.52
N TYR A 306 -20.54 -1.57 -9.34
CA TYR A 306 -21.53 -0.77 -8.65
C TYR A 306 -21.23 0.70 -8.94
N ILE A 307 -22.15 1.36 -9.66
CA ILE A 307 -22.02 2.76 -10.02
C ILE A 307 -23.05 3.55 -9.23
N TYR A 308 -22.58 4.52 -8.46
CA TYR A 308 -23.37 5.44 -7.66
C TYR A 308 -23.28 6.83 -8.26
N SER A 309 -24.39 7.57 -8.26
CA SER A 309 -24.41 8.95 -8.70
C SER A 309 -24.95 9.84 -7.59
N TYR A 310 -24.18 10.88 -7.23
CA TYR A 310 -24.59 11.84 -6.21
C TYR A 310 -25.74 12.74 -6.67
N TYR A 311 -25.89 12.90 -7.99
CA TYR A 311 -26.99 13.64 -8.60
C TYR A 311 -27.90 12.67 -9.36
N ASN A 312 -29.21 12.88 -9.30
CA ASN A 312 -30.15 12.15 -10.14
C ASN A 312 -30.07 12.62 -11.61
N ASN A 313 -30.83 11.96 -12.49
CA ASN A 313 -30.85 12.27 -13.93
C ASN A 313 -31.25 13.72 -14.25
N ASN A 314 -31.88 14.42 -13.30
CA ASN A 314 -32.35 15.79 -13.45
C ASN A 314 -31.39 16.81 -12.79
N GLY A 315 -30.19 16.38 -12.37
CA GLY A 315 -29.20 17.24 -11.71
C GLY A 315 -29.52 17.60 -10.26
N LYS A 316 -30.57 17.03 -9.66
CA LYS A 316 -30.89 17.23 -8.23
C LYS A 316 -30.08 16.26 -7.37
N ILE A 317 -29.66 16.71 -6.19
CA ILE A 317 -28.91 15.89 -5.23
C ILE A 317 -29.74 14.66 -4.84
N ASN A 318 -29.16 13.47 -4.97
CA ASN A 318 -29.78 12.20 -4.63
C ASN A 318 -29.63 11.95 -3.12
N GLY A 319 -30.42 12.69 -2.33
CA GLY A 319 -30.40 12.62 -0.86
C GLY A 319 -29.16 13.26 -0.22
N SER A 320 -29.30 13.68 1.04
CA SER A 320 -28.13 14.08 1.83
C SER A 320 -27.44 12.82 2.35
N LEU A 321 -26.21 12.56 1.90
CA LEU A 321 -25.33 11.49 2.44
C LEU A 321 -25.12 11.62 3.97
N VAL A 322 -25.47 12.77 4.56
CA VAL A 322 -25.46 12.98 6.01
C VAL A 322 -26.54 12.15 6.71
N ASN A 323 -27.69 11.94 6.04
CA ASN A 323 -28.87 11.32 6.66
C ASN A 323 -29.24 9.98 6.02
N GLU A 324 -28.99 9.78 4.72
CA GLU A 324 -29.48 8.63 3.97
C GLU A 324 -28.37 7.93 3.16
N PRO A 325 -28.28 6.58 3.23
CA PRO A 325 -27.41 5.80 2.36
C PRO A 325 -27.80 5.94 0.88
N LEU A 326 -26.80 6.14 0.02
CA LEU A 326 -27.01 6.34 -1.41
C LEU A 326 -27.15 5.00 -2.12
N LYS A 327 -28.29 4.74 -2.76
CA LYS A 327 -28.48 3.52 -3.56
C LYS A 327 -27.66 3.56 -4.86
N PRO A 328 -27.15 2.42 -5.35
CA PRO A 328 -26.54 2.33 -6.67
C PRO A 328 -27.52 2.78 -7.75
N ARG A 329 -26.99 3.48 -8.76
CA ARG A 329 -27.73 3.88 -9.96
C ARG A 329 -27.89 2.71 -10.93
N CYS A 330 -26.86 1.88 -11.02
CA CYS A 330 -26.84 0.72 -11.91
C CYS A 330 -25.75 -0.26 -11.46
N LEU A 331 -25.97 -1.53 -11.80
CA LEU A 331 -25.00 -2.61 -11.69
C LEU A 331 -24.59 -3.00 -13.09
N VAL A 332 -23.29 -3.07 -13.35
CA VAL A 332 -22.75 -3.47 -14.66
C VAL A 332 -21.89 -4.70 -14.52
N LYS A 333 -22.13 -5.70 -15.36
CA LYS A 333 -21.22 -6.83 -15.54
C LYS A 333 -20.78 -6.82 -16.99
N ARG A 334 -19.45 -6.76 -17.20
CA ARG A 334 -18.91 -6.84 -18.56
C ARG A 334 -19.19 -8.23 -19.11
N GLU A 335 -19.65 -8.30 -20.36
CA GLU A 335 -19.86 -9.60 -21.00
C GLU A 335 -18.54 -10.38 -21.02
N ILE A 336 -18.66 -11.65 -20.65
CA ILE A 336 -17.53 -12.54 -20.45
C ILE A 336 -16.91 -12.84 -21.81
N ILE A 337 -15.59 -12.80 -21.87
CA ILE A 337 -14.83 -13.41 -22.97
C ILE A 337 -15.02 -14.94 -22.80
N ASN A 338 -16.00 -15.54 -23.49
CA ASN A 338 -16.26 -16.99 -23.54
C ASN A 338 -15.14 -17.72 -24.31
N THR A 339 -13.88 -17.47 -23.95
CA THR A 339 -12.71 -18.04 -24.61
C THR A 339 -11.96 -18.89 -23.62
N LYS A 340 -11.41 -20.01 -24.12
CA LYS A 340 -10.47 -20.83 -23.37
C LYS A 340 -9.34 -19.95 -22.85
N SER A 341 -9.18 -19.94 -21.53
CA SER A 341 -8.12 -19.22 -20.84
C SER A 341 -7.11 -20.19 -20.26
N LYS A 342 -5.87 -19.73 -20.20
CA LYS A 342 -4.74 -20.46 -19.65
C LYS A 342 -4.07 -19.62 -18.58
N ILE A 343 -3.52 -20.26 -17.55
CA ILE A 343 -2.70 -19.61 -16.54
C ILE A 343 -1.29 -20.12 -16.73
N ILE A 344 -0.33 -19.21 -16.92
CA ILE A 344 1.06 -19.57 -17.16
C ILE A 344 2.02 -18.69 -16.37
N PRO A 345 3.19 -19.22 -15.97
CA PRO A 345 4.30 -18.42 -15.50
C PRO A 345 4.74 -17.37 -16.55
N ASN A 346 4.80 -16.11 -16.13
CA ASN A 346 5.22 -15.00 -16.98
C ASN A 346 6.01 -13.95 -16.18
N PHE A 347 6.94 -13.26 -16.84
CA PHE A 347 7.73 -12.19 -16.23
C PHE A 347 6.91 -10.90 -16.06
N LEU A 348 7.09 -10.22 -14.93
CA LEU A 348 6.51 -8.89 -14.70
C LEU A 348 7.42 -7.79 -15.28
N PHE A 349 7.00 -7.16 -16.38
CA PHE A 349 7.51 -5.91 -16.98
C PHE A 349 9.05 -5.81 -17.23
N TYR A 350 9.44 -4.94 -18.19
CA TYR A 350 10.82 -4.57 -18.57
C TYR A 350 11.76 -5.63 -19.17
N ASN A 351 11.39 -6.90 -19.19
CA ASN A 351 12.23 -7.93 -19.78
C ASN A 351 11.70 -8.29 -21.17
N LYS A 352 12.51 -8.04 -22.22
CA LYS A 352 12.23 -8.42 -23.62
C LYS A 352 12.24 -9.94 -23.83
N LEU A 353 12.00 -10.74 -22.78
CA LEU A 353 11.98 -12.19 -22.88
C LEU A 353 10.64 -12.61 -23.47
N GLU A 354 10.71 -13.11 -24.69
CA GLU A 354 9.56 -13.61 -25.43
C GLU A 354 9.27 -15.06 -25.04
N LEU A 355 7.98 -15.36 -24.86
CA LEU A 355 7.54 -16.73 -24.61
C LEU A 355 7.36 -17.44 -25.95
N PHE A 356 8.12 -18.51 -26.17
CA PHE A 356 8.03 -19.35 -27.34
C PHE A 356 7.21 -20.61 -27.07
N LYS A 357 6.73 -21.23 -28.15
CA LYS A 357 6.03 -22.51 -28.10
C LYS A 357 6.51 -23.43 -29.23
N LYS A 358 6.96 -24.64 -28.89
CA LYS A 358 7.38 -25.68 -29.83
C LYS A 358 6.88 -27.03 -29.32
N ASP A 359 6.22 -27.81 -30.18
CA ASP A 359 5.73 -29.16 -29.83
C ASP A 359 4.90 -29.21 -28.53
N ASN A 360 4.04 -28.21 -28.31
CA ASN A 360 3.25 -28.00 -27.07
C ASN A 360 4.06 -27.68 -25.80
N ILE A 361 5.35 -27.42 -25.91
CA ILE A 361 6.21 -26.96 -24.83
C ILE A 361 6.27 -25.43 -24.88
N ASN A 362 5.82 -24.77 -23.81
CA ASN A 362 6.03 -23.33 -23.65
C ASN A 362 7.39 -23.09 -22.99
N TYR A 363 8.20 -22.19 -23.53
CA TYR A 363 9.53 -21.94 -23.00
C TYR A 363 10.02 -20.52 -23.20
N TYR A 364 10.95 -20.09 -22.34
CA TYR A 364 11.76 -18.90 -22.51
C TYR A 364 13.21 -19.30 -22.77
N LEU A 365 13.84 -18.62 -23.73
CA LEU A 365 15.28 -18.68 -23.93
C LEU A 365 15.95 -17.64 -23.05
N ILE A 366 16.91 -18.09 -22.25
CA ILE A 366 17.65 -17.25 -21.31
C ILE A 366 19.04 -17.01 -21.89
N ASP A 367 19.25 -15.80 -22.40
CA ASP A 367 20.52 -15.38 -22.98
C ASP A 367 21.53 -14.93 -21.90
N GLN A 368 22.79 -14.77 -22.29
CA GLN A 368 23.82 -14.28 -21.36
C GLN A 368 23.60 -12.82 -20.91
N LYS A 369 22.80 -12.03 -21.64
CA LYS A 369 22.54 -10.61 -21.32
C LYS A 369 21.63 -10.48 -20.09
N VAL A 370 20.88 -11.52 -19.77
CA VAL A 370 20.00 -11.57 -18.60
C VAL A 370 20.63 -12.16 -17.34
N TYR A 371 21.87 -12.66 -17.41
CA TYR A 371 22.57 -13.20 -16.24
C TYR A 371 22.79 -12.15 -15.15
N ASN A 372 22.87 -12.62 -13.90
CA ASN A 372 23.01 -11.80 -12.69
C ASN A 372 21.87 -10.80 -12.45
N ARG A 373 20.72 -10.97 -13.12
CA ARG A 373 19.51 -10.18 -12.90
C ARG A 373 18.47 -11.03 -12.18
N ARG A 374 17.79 -10.44 -11.18
CA ARG A 374 16.66 -11.08 -10.50
C ARG A 374 15.39 -10.81 -11.29
N PHE A 375 14.69 -11.87 -11.65
CA PHE A 375 13.43 -11.83 -12.36
C PHE A 375 12.28 -12.11 -11.41
N ILE A 376 11.25 -11.27 -11.44
CA ILE A 376 9.99 -11.54 -10.74
C ILE A 376 9.06 -12.22 -11.72
N VAL A 377 8.67 -13.45 -11.41
CA VAL A 377 7.75 -14.25 -12.22
C VAL A 377 6.43 -14.37 -11.47
N LYS A 378 5.33 -14.20 -12.19
CA LYS A 378 3.97 -14.40 -11.68
C LYS A 378 3.17 -15.31 -12.58
N CYS A 379 2.18 -15.95 -12.00
CA CYS A 379 1.17 -16.70 -12.71
C CYS A 379 0.13 -15.74 -13.28
N LEU A 380 0.16 -15.53 -14.60
CA LEU A 380 -0.72 -14.60 -15.30
C LEU A 380 -1.70 -15.36 -16.19
N THR A 381 -2.88 -14.77 -16.36
CA THR A 381 -3.91 -15.30 -17.26
C THR A 381 -3.61 -14.89 -18.70
N LYS A 382 -3.68 -15.83 -19.63
CA LYS A 382 -3.64 -15.60 -21.08
C LYS A 382 -4.90 -16.14 -21.74
N PHE A 383 -5.47 -15.35 -22.64
CA PHE A 383 -6.61 -15.74 -23.46
C PHE A 383 -6.16 -16.00 -24.89
N GLU A 384 -6.73 -17.02 -25.55
CA GLU A 384 -6.28 -17.43 -26.90
C GLU A 384 -6.55 -16.36 -27.98
N MET A 385 -7.63 -15.57 -27.85
CA MET A 385 -8.05 -14.61 -28.87
C MET A 385 -7.81 -13.14 -28.52
N TYR A 386 -7.49 -12.82 -27.25
CA TYR A 386 -7.39 -11.45 -26.78
C TYR A 386 -6.18 -11.28 -25.86
N TYR A 387 -5.19 -10.51 -26.30
CA TYR A 387 -4.11 -10.08 -25.43
C TYR A 387 -4.36 -8.64 -25.00
N SER A 388 -4.70 -8.46 -23.72
CA SER A 388 -4.75 -7.17 -23.05
C SER A 388 -4.14 -7.33 -21.67
N SER A 389 -3.18 -6.46 -21.34
CA SER A 389 -2.55 -6.43 -20.00
C SER A 389 -3.57 -6.30 -18.87
N ASN A 390 -4.75 -5.76 -19.17
CA ASN A 390 -5.85 -5.57 -18.23
C ASN A 390 -6.47 -6.91 -17.79
N LEU A 391 -6.21 -8.00 -18.52
CA LEU A 391 -6.69 -9.36 -18.26
C LEU A 391 -5.66 -10.26 -17.58
N ASP A 392 -4.41 -9.81 -17.42
CA ASP A 392 -3.34 -10.64 -16.84
C ASP A 392 -3.71 -11.15 -15.44
N ASN A 393 -4.44 -10.32 -14.68
CA ASN A 393 -4.88 -10.61 -13.31
C ASN A 393 -6.32 -11.11 -13.21
N TYR A 394 -6.93 -11.56 -14.31
CA TYR A 394 -8.36 -11.92 -14.36
C TYR A 394 -8.78 -12.91 -13.27
N TYR A 395 -8.02 -13.99 -13.08
CA TYR A 395 -8.31 -14.97 -12.03
C TYR A 395 -7.63 -14.70 -10.68
N SER A 396 -6.95 -13.57 -10.49
CA SER A 396 -6.15 -13.29 -9.29
C SER A 396 -6.92 -13.31 -7.96
N MET A 397 -8.24 -13.08 -8.00
CA MET A 397 -9.13 -13.20 -6.83
C MET A 397 -9.84 -14.56 -6.80
N ALA A 398 -9.91 -15.27 -7.91
CA ALA A 398 -10.65 -16.51 -8.06
C ALA A 398 -9.83 -17.75 -7.71
N VAL A 399 -8.50 -17.65 -7.80
CA VAL A 399 -7.55 -18.70 -7.46
C VAL A 399 -6.31 -18.09 -6.82
N GLU A 400 -5.83 -18.71 -5.76
CA GLU A 400 -4.56 -18.39 -5.13
C GLU A 400 -3.48 -19.28 -5.73
N LEU A 401 -2.46 -18.64 -6.31
CA LEU A 401 -1.42 -19.31 -7.09
C LEU A 401 -0.05 -19.04 -6.51
N GLU A 402 0.79 -20.06 -6.56
CA GLU A 402 2.19 -20.00 -6.16
C GLU A 402 3.07 -20.50 -7.30
N LEU A 403 4.14 -19.78 -7.60
CA LEU A 403 5.11 -20.23 -8.58
C LEU A 403 6.01 -21.28 -7.95
N LYS A 404 6.04 -22.44 -8.61
CA LYS A 404 6.78 -23.60 -8.14
C LYS A 404 7.68 -24.15 -9.23
N LYS A 405 8.94 -24.42 -8.86
CA LYS A 405 9.90 -25.12 -9.74
C LYS A 405 9.81 -26.61 -9.50
N GLU A 406 9.73 -27.40 -10.57
CA GLU A 406 9.86 -28.86 -10.50
C GLU A 406 11.32 -29.27 -10.21
N ILE A 407 11.50 -30.10 -9.17
CA ILE A 407 12.80 -30.68 -8.81
C ILE A 407 12.89 -32.11 -9.39
N ASN A 408 14.06 -32.48 -9.90
CA ASN A 408 14.29 -33.83 -10.41
C ASN A 408 14.08 -34.91 -9.35
N ASN A 409 13.38 -35.99 -9.74
CA ASN A 409 13.21 -37.25 -8.98
C ASN A 409 12.39 -37.17 -7.68
N SER A 410 11.74 -36.04 -7.39
CA SER A 410 10.71 -35.95 -6.36
C SER A 410 9.55 -35.11 -6.88
N ASN A 411 8.31 -35.40 -6.47
CA ASN A 411 7.16 -34.51 -6.70
C ASN A 411 7.27 -33.21 -5.87
N GLU A 412 8.48 -32.85 -5.42
CA GLU A 412 8.74 -31.69 -4.58
C GLU A 412 8.91 -30.46 -5.45
N LEU A 413 8.35 -29.35 -4.96
CA LEU A 413 8.30 -28.09 -5.64
C LEU A 413 8.93 -27.01 -4.76
N ILE A 414 9.84 -26.20 -5.32
CA ILE A 414 10.47 -25.10 -4.58
C ILE A 414 9.70 -23.81 -4.81
N ASP A 415 9.28 -23.16 -3.72
CA ASP A 415 8.65 -21.85 -3.74
C ASP A 415 9.65 -20.79 -4.21
N THR A 416 9.34 -20.12 -5.31
CA THR A 416 10.23 -19.12 -5.90
C THR A 416 9.45 -17.91 -6.41
N ASN A 417 9.46 -16.80 -5.67
CA ASN A 417 8.88 -15.54 -6.15
C ASN A 417 9.84 -14.77 -7.07
N SER A 418 11.11 -15.17 -7.10
CA SER A 418 12.12 -14.59 -7.97
C SER A 418 13.13 -15.62 -8.44
N ILE A 419 13.60 -15.47 -9.68
CA ILE A 419 14.57 -16.36 -10.32
C ILE A 419 15.85 -15.57 -10.62
N LEU A 420 17.01 -16.17 -10.36
CA LEU A 420 18.33 -15.58 -10.64
C LEU A 420 19.12 -16.53 -11.52
N PHE A 421 19.33 -16.15 -12.77
CA PHE A 421 20.17 -16.90 -13.71
C PHE A 421 21.64 -16.52 -13.54
N LEU A 422 22.51 -17.51 -13.39
CA LEU A 422 23.95 -17.33 -13.18
C LEU A 422 24.74 -18.04 -14.28
N LYS A 423 25.94 -17.53 -14.58
CA LYS A 423 26.84 -18.12 -15.59
C LYS A 423 27.51 -19.43 -15.13
N ASN A 424 27.51 -19.69 -13.83
CA ASN A 424 28.17 -20.83 -13.20
C ASN A 424 27.19 -21.80 -12.52
N ASN A 425 25.87 -21.58 -12.67
CA ASN A 425 24.87 -22.41 -12.03
C ASN A 425 23.64 -22.61 -12.95
N LEU A 426 23.21 -23.86 -13.08
CA LEU A 426 22.04 -24.29 -13.85
C LEU A 426 20.79 -24.54 -12.97
N ASP A 427 20.87 -24.31 -11.66
CA ASP A 427 19.79 -24.59 -10.71
C ASP A 427 18.53 -23.72 -10.91
N SER A 428 18.61 -22.63 -11.67
CA SER A 428 17.44 -21.79 -12.00
C SER A 428 16.75 -22.18 -13.31
N TYR A 429 17.30 -23.16 -14.04
CA TYR A 429 16.74 -23.65 -15.30
C TYR A 429 15.87 -24.87 -15.06
N GLY A 430 14.91 -25.09 -15.96
CA GLY A 430 13.96 -26.20 -15.91
C GLY A 430 12.51 -25.74 -15.91
N GLN A 431 11.64 -26.64 -15.45
CA GLN A 431 10.20 -26.48 -15.54
C GLN A 431 9.63 -25.75 -14.33
N TYR A 432 8.75 -24.79 -14.62
CA TYR A 432 8.02 -24.03 -13.63
C TYR A 432 6.52 -24.13 -13.90
N THR A 433 5.75 -24.21 -12.83
CA THR A 433 4.30 -24.33 -12.86
C THR A 433 3.65 -23.39 -11.86
N CYS A 434 2.38 -23.10 -12.10
CA CYS A 434 1.54 -22.32 -11.21
C CYS A 434 0.74 -23.28 -10.33
N ASN A 435 1.25 -23.54 -9.14
CA ASN A 435 0.58 -24.42 -8.19
C ASN A 435 -0.65 -23.73 -7.60
N VAL A 436 -1.75 -24.47 -7.52
CA VAL A 436 -3.02 -24.00 -6.96
C VAL A 436 -3.02 -24.25 -5.46
N LEU A 437 -3.13 -23.17 -4.68
CA LEU A 437 -3.26 -23.26 -3.22
C LEU A 437 -4.73 -23.32 -2.79
N SER A 438 -5.57 -22.49 -3.40
CA SER A 438 -7.00 -22.41 -3.10
C SER A 438 -7.79 -21.89 -4.31
N VAL A 439 -9.06 -22.29 -4.43
CA VAL A 439 -9.93 -21.94 -5.57
C VAL A 439 -11.32 -21.52 -5.10
N SER A 440 -11.90 -20.58 -5.84
CA SER A 440 -13.31 -20.22 -5.71
C SER A 440 -14.21 -21.28 -6.38
N LYS A 441 -15.47 -21.36 -5.92
CA LYS A 441 -16.46 -22.30 -6.48
C LYS A 441 -16.67 -22.11 -7.98
N SER A 442 -16.70 -20.87 -8.45
CA SER A 442 -16.94 -20.56 -9.87
C SER A 442 -15.71 -20.87 -10.73
N PHE A 443 -14.51 -20.82 -10.17
CA PHE A 443 -13.28 -21.10 -10.90
C PHE A 443 -13.17 -22.58 -11.30
N ILE A 444 -13.64 -23.50 -10.45
CA ILE A 444 -13.65 -24.95 -10.71
C ILE A 444 -14.36 -25.27 -12.05
N ASN A 445 -15.42 -24.54 -12.36
CA ASN A 445 -16.22 -24.74 -13.56
C ASN A 445 -15.77 -23.86 -14.74
N SER A 446 -14.68 -23.10 -14.61
CA SER A 446 -14.21 -22.19 -15.66
C SER A 446 -13.56 -22.90 -16.86
N GLY A 447 -13.12 -24.15 -16.69
CA GLY A 447 -12.37 -24.88 -17.73
C GLY A 447 -10.97 -24.31 -18.00
N THR A 448 -10.43 -23.48 -17.10
CA THR A 448 -9.10 -22.88 -17.22
C THR A 448 -8.01 -23.93 -17.06
N ILE A 449 -7.02 -23.92 -17.96
CA ILE A 449 -5.88 -24.84 -17.94
C ILE A 449 -4.65 -24.13 -17.36
N ILE A 450 -3.93 -24.78 -16.46
CA ILE A 450 -2.62 -24.32 -16.00
C ILE A 450 -1.56 -25.00 -16.87
N GLU A 451 -0.74 -24.21 -17.58
CA GLU A 451 0.35 -24.76 -18.38
C GLU A 451 1.70 -24.50 -17.71
N ASN A 452 2.61 -25.45 -17.92
CA ASN A 452 3.97 -25.36 -17.45
C ASN A 452 4.81 -24.56 -18.45
N VAL A 453 5.87 -23.91 -17.95
CA VAL A 453 6.83 -23.18 -18.77
C VAL A 453 8.25 -23.61 -18.40
N TYR A 454 9.07 -23.80 -19.42
CA TYR A 454 10.48 -24.11 -19.24
C TYR A 454 11.35 -22.87 -19.39
N PHE A 455 12.29 -22.65 -18.46
CA PHE A 455 13.40 -21.72 -18.69
C PHE A 455 14.59 -22.52 -19.18
N ILE A 456 15.01 -22.24 -20.41
CA ILE A 456 16.00 -23.03 -21.16
C ILE A 456 17.17 -22.11 -21.53
N PRO A 457 18.43 -22.59 -21.47
CA PRO A 457 19.56 -21.84 -22.01
C PRO A 457 19.37 -21.51 -23.49
N ASP A 458 19.79 -20.31 -23.87
CA ASP A 458 19.87 -19.92 -25.29
C ASP A 458 20.86 -20.81 -26.05
N ASP A 459 20.70 -20.90 -27.35
CA ASP A 459 21.52 -21.77 -28.19
C ASP A 459 23.00 -21.38 -28.13
N HIS A 460 23.87 -22.39 -28.10
CA HIS A 460 25.33 -22.25 -27.92
C HIS A 460 25.76 -21.51 -26.64
N SER A 461 24.98 -21.62 -25.56
CA SER A 461 25.36 -21.04 -24.26
C SER A 461 26.49 -21.80 -23.58
N TYR A 462 27.39 -21.08 -22.89
CA TYR A 462 28.51 -21.64 -22.13
C TYR A 462 28.38 -21.38 -20.63
N PHE A 463 28.50 -22.45 -19.83
CA PHE A 463 28.46 -22.40 -18.37
C PHE A 463 29.80 -22.83 -17.77
N TYR A 464 30.43 -21.96 -16.97
CA TYR A 464 31.69 -22.28 -16.30
C TYR A 464 31.42 -22.74 -14.88
N LEU A 465 31.47 -24.05 -14.66
CA LEU A 465 31.26 -24.65 -13.35
C LEU A 465 32.47 -24.40 -12.43
N PRO A 466 32.28 -24.40 -11.10
CA PRO A 466 33.38 -24.23 -10.16
C PRO A 466 34.50 -25.27 -10.37
N THR A 467 35.75 -24.81 -10.25
CA THR A 467 36.95 -25.66 -10.28
C THR A 467 36.89 -26.68 -9.13
N ILE A 468 37.11 -27.95 -9.45
CA ILE A 468 37.21 -29.02 -8.44
C ILE A 468 38.70 -29.30 -8.16
N ASN A 469 39.08 -29.28 -6.88
CA ASN A 469 40.41 -29.68 -6.44
C ASN A 469 40.42 -31.18 -6.14
N SER A 470 41.23 -31.95 -6.85
CA SER A 470 41.27 -33.44 -6.79
C SER A 470 41.64 -34.07 -5.44
N SER A 471 41.96 -33.24 -4.43
CA SER A 471 42.40 -33.70 -3.10
C SER A 471 41.27 -34.00 -2.13
N GLU A 472 40.05 -33.55 -2.41
CA GLU A 472 38.89 -33.90 -1.59
C GLU A 472 38.42 -35.30 -1.98
N LEU A 473 38.29 -36.19 -0.99
CA LEU A 473 37.81 -37.56 -1.13
C LEU A 473 36.39 -37.57 -1.71
N ILE A 474 36.26 -37.53 -3.03
CA ILE A 474 35.00 -37.79 -3.73
C ILE A 474 35.21 -39.07 -4.54
N SER A 475 34.66 -40.17 -4.03
CA SER A 475 34.84 -41.53 -4.54
C SER A 475 34.13 -41.80 -5.87
N ASP A 476 33.34 -40.87 -6.40
CA ASP A 476 32.56 -41.06 -7.62
C ASP A 476 32.57 -39.75 -8.41
N ILE A 477 33.31 -39.68 -9.52
CA ILE A 477 33.38 -38.49 -10.37
C ILE A 477 32.32 -38.61 -11.47
N PRO A 478 31.14 -38.00 -11.38
CA PRO A 478 30.36 -37.69 -12.57
C PRO A 478 30.91 -36.40 -13.18
N SER A 479 31.88 -36.51 -14.09
CA SER A 479 32.48 -35.34 -14.77
C SER A 479 31.45 -34.51 -15.53
N CYS A 480 30.38 -35.16 -15.99
CA CYS A 480 29.22 -34.55 -16.60
C CYS A 480 27.98 -35.14 -15.94
N LYS A 481 26.96 -34.32 -15.66
CA LYS A 481 25.65 -34.84 -15.30
C LYS A 481 25.03 -35.50 -16.53
N LYS A 482 24.31 -36.62 -16.37
CA LYS A 482 23.56 -37.24 -17.49
C LYS A 482 22.49 -36.32 -18.06
N SER A 483 21.89 -35.52 -17.20
CA SER A 483 20.92 -34.49 -17.52
C SER A 483 20.97 -33.38 -16.48
N TYR A 484 20.66 -32.16 -16.90
CA TYR A 484 20.24 -31.09 -16.00
C TYR A 484 18.72 -30.98 -16.08
N GLY A 485 18.03 -31.24 -14.98
CA GLY A 485 16.57 -31.18 -14.98
C GLY A 485 15.94 -32.29 -15.83
N ASN A 486 14.65 -32.10 -16.12
CA ASN A 486 13.91 -32.79 -17.17
C ASN A 486 13.98 -32.04 -18.53
N PHE A 487 14.80 -30.97 -18.62
CA PHE A 487 14.86 -30.09 -19.78
C PHE A 487 16.06 -30.33 -20.71
N SER A 488 17.00 -31.20 -20.32
CA SER A 488 18.22 -31.45 -21.10
C SER A 488 18.76 -32.87 -20.93
N TYR A 489 19.54 -33.32 -21.91
CA TYR A 489 20.27 -34.58 -21.85
C TYR A 489 21.67 -34.41 -22.46
N LEU A 490 22.64 -35.14 -21.90
CA LEU A 490 24.02 -35.12 -22.35
C LEU A 490 24.16 -35.79 -23.72
N THR A 491 24.81 -35.13 -24.68
CA THR A 491 25.07 -35.67 -26.01
C THR A 491 26.53 -36.02 -26.21
N ASN A 492 27.44 -35.15 -25.76
CA ASN A 492 28.87 -35.30 -26.02
C ASN A 492 29.69 -34.94 -24.79
N ILE A 493 30.82 -35.62 -24.63
CA ILE A 493 31.85 -35.29 -23.65
C ILE A 493 33.16 -35.12 -24.39
N HIS A 494 33.85 -34.01 -24.13
CA HIS A 494 35.21 -33.75 -24.57
C HIS A 494 36.10 -33.51 -23.36
N VAL A 495 37.20 -34.27 -23.26
CA VAL A 495 38.19 -34.14 -22.21
C VAL A 495 39.50 -33.71 -22.85
N SER A 496 40.02 -32.57 -22.40
CA SER A 496 41.33 -32.05 -22.79
C SER A 496 42.28 -32.08 -21.59
N PHE A 497 43.49 -32.61 -21.80
CA PHE A 497 44.54 -32.67 -20.79
C PHE A 497 45.55 -31.56 -21.04
N LEU A 498 45.79 -30.71 -20.03
CA LEU A 498 46.57 -29.47 -20.21
C LEU A 498 48.09 -29.69 -20.28
N ASN A 499 48.60 -30.87 -19.88
CA ASN A 499 50.03 -31.09 -19.66
C ASN A 499 50.69 -32.16 -20.55
N THR A 500 49.99 -32.84 -21.47
CA THR A 500 50.56 -33.94 -22.28
C THR A 500 50.00 -34.04 -23.70
N SER A 501 50.74 -34.74 -24.57
CA SER A 501 50.40 -35.16 -25.95
C SER A 501 49.35 -36.27 -26.03
N GLU A 502 48.56 -36.47 -24.97
CA GLU A 502 47.48 -37.45 -24.95
C GLU A 502 46.32 -36.97 -25.83
N LYS A 503 45.75 -37.90 -26.61
CA LYS A 503 44.65 -37.60 -27.51
C LYS A 503 43.40 -37.25 -26.70
N ASP A 504 42.79 -36.11 -27.03
CA ASP A 504 41.47 -35.72 -26.56
C ASP A 504 40.50 -36.92 -26.60
N ILE A 505 39.80 -37.15 -25.48
CA ILE A 505 38.79 -38.20 -25.40
C ILE A 505 37.47 -37.58 -25.84
N PHE A 506 36.92 -38.08 -26.94
CA PHE A 506 35.59 -37.73 -27.43
C PHE A 506 34.65 -38.92 -27.26
N THR A 507 33.58 -38.74 -26.50
CA THR A 507 32.53 -39.75 -26.36
C THR A 507 31.21 -39.18 -26.86
N GLY A 508 30.72 -39.69 -27.98
CA GLY A 508 29.39 -39.38 -28.52
C GLY A 508 28.32 -40.32 -27.99
N THR A 509 27.05 -39.95 -28.15
CA THR A 509 25.90 -40.82 -27.89
C THR A 509 25.76 -41.92 -28.94
N ASP A 510 25.54 -43.17 -28.52
CA ASP A 510 25.10 -44.26 -29.40
C ASP A 510 23.66 -44.00 -29.92
N ASN A 511 23.22 -44.72 -30.95
CA ASN A 511 21.89 -44.64 -31.62
C ASN A 511 20.66 -44.66 -30.69
N ASN A 512 20.83 -44.95 -29.39
CA ASN A 512 19.78 -44.94 -28.36
C ASN A 512 19.88 -43.74 -27.39
N ASN A 513 20.56 -42.65 -27.75
CA ASN A 513 20.78 -41.45 -26.92
C ASN A 513 21.38 -41.75 -25.53
N LYS A 514 22.12 -42.85 -25.40
CA LYS A 514 22.86 -43.18 -24.18
C LYS A 514 24.32 -42.88 -24.45
N VAL A 515 24.87 -41.91 -23.72
CA VAL A 515 26.32 -41.72 -23.60
C VAL A 515 26.91 -43.05 -23.12
N GLN A 516 27.96 -43.50 -23.81
CA GLN A 516 28.57 -44.81 -23.59
C GLN A 516 28.84 -45.03 -22.10
N LYS A 517 28.24 -46.08 -21.51
CA LYS A 517 28.33 -46.40 -20.07
C LYS A 517 29.78 -46.52 -19.58
N SER A 518 30.72 -46.83 -20.48
CA SER A 518 32.16 -46.95 -20.20
C SER A 518 32.76 -45.69 -19.61
N PHE A 519 32.34 -44.49 -20.03
CA PHE A 519 32.88 -43.23 -19.50
C PHE A 519 32.46 -42.96 -18.04
N PHE A 520 31.24 -43.36 -17.65
CA PHE A 520 30.79 -43.27 -16.25
C PHE A 520 31.47 -44.28 -15.33
N ASN A 521 32.22 -45.24 -15.88
CA ASN A 521 32.98 -46.25 -15.14
C ASN A 521 34.51 -45.96 -15.15
N SER A 522 34.92 -44.80 -15.67
CA SER A 522 36.34 -44.40 -15.72
C SER A 522 36.91 -44.26 -14.31
N SER A 523 38.12 -44.76 -14.08
CA SER A 523 38.72 -44.82 -12.74
C SER A 523 39.55 -43.58 -12.45
N ARG A 524 39.79 -43.27 -11.17
CA ARG A 524 40.63 -42.14 -10.72
C ARG A 524 42.02 -42.09 -11.38
N LYS A 525 42.54 -43.24 -11.87
CA LYS A 525 43.84 -43.34 -12.55
C LYS A 525 43.87 -42.58 -13.88
N ASP A 526 42.71 -42.36 -14.50
CA ASP A 526 42.57 -41.74 -15.81
C ASP A 526 42.61 -40.19 -15.74
N PHE A 527 42.64 -39.61 -14.52
CA PHE A 527 42.63 -38.15 -14.28
C PHE A 527 43.78 -37.70 -13.36
N ASN A 528 44.98 -38.22 -13.59
CA ASN A 528 46.19 -37.84 -12.85
C ASN A 528 46.73 -36.44 -13.21
N GLU A 529 46.11 -35.72 -14.14
CA GLU A 529 46.56 -34.40 -14.60
C GLU A 529 45.46 -33.34 -14.49
N THR A 530 45.85 -32.06 -14.64
CA THR A 530 44.85 -30.99 -14.74
C THR A 530 44.10 -31.17 -16.07
N SER A 531 42.80 -31.42 -15.96
CA SER A 531 41.93 -31.68 -17.11
C SER A 531 40.83 -30.63 -17.19
N HIS A 532 40.48 -30.28 -18.43
CA HIS A 532 39.36 -29.43 -18.75
C HIS A 532 38.31 -30.27 -19.48
N ILE A 533 37.16 -30.40 -18.85
CA ILE A 533 36.05 -31.24 -19.29
C ILE A 533 34.96 -30.33 -19.83
N ILE A 534 34.58 -30.57 -21.08
CA ILE A 534 33.48 -29.91 -21.77
C ILE A 534 32.38 -30.94 -21.98
N CYS A 535 31.20 -30.65 -21.46
CA CYS A 535 30.02 -31.50 -21.62
C CYS A 535 29.00 -30.75 -22.47
N THR A 536 28.61 -31.32 -23.61
CA THR A 536 27.61 -30.75 -24.51
C THR A 536 26.25 -31.38 -24.24
N TYR A 537 25.24 -30.53 -24.08
CA TYR A 537 23.87 -30.92 -23.77
C TYR A 537 22.93 -30.44 -24.86
N LYS A 538 21.92 -31.25 -25.14
CA LYS A 538 20.78 -30.86 -25.98
C LYS A 538 19.53 -30.74 -25.13
N THR A 539 18.75 -29.69 -25.36
CA THR A 539 17.52 -29.40 -24.61
C THR A 539 16.30 -30.03 -25.27
N ILE A 540 15.18 -30.06 -24.54
CA ILE A 540 13.88 -30.56 -25.04
C ILE A 540 13.30 -29.75 -26.21
N VAL A 541 13.85 -28.56 -26.49
CA VAL A 541 13.46 -27.72 -27.64
C VAL A 541 14.54 -27.66 -28.72
N ASP A 542 15.52 -28.55 -28.65
CA ASP A 542 16.68 -28.69 -29.55
C ASP A 542 17.74 -27.58 -29.49
N THR A 543 17.77 -26.73 -28.45
CA THR A 543 18.93 -25.86 -28.23
C THR A 543 20.10 -26.64 -27.63
N ILE A 544 21.32 -26.18 -27.88
CA ILE A 544 22.56 -26.81 -27.43
C ILE A 544 23.25 -25.88 -26.43
N PHE A 545 23.76 -26.42 -25.32
CA PHE A 545 24.60 -25.67 -24.40
C PHE A 545 25.76 -26.53 -23.88
N GLU A 546 26.80 -25.86 -23.40
CA GLU A 546 28.02 -26.51 -22.93
C GLU A 546 28.31 -26.13 -21.48
N THR A 547 28.80 -27.11 -20.72
CA THR A 547 29.37 -26.88 -19.40
C THR A 547 30.86 -27.13 -19.42
N HIS A 548 31.63 -26.17 -18.93
CA HIS A 548 33.07 -26.21 -18.79
C HIS A 548 33.43 -26.41 -17.33
N GLN A 549 34.22 -27.44 -17.04
CA GLN A 549 34.70 -27.70 -15.69
C GLN A 549 36.19 -28.00 -15.68
N LEU A 550 36.91 -27.31 -14.80
CA LEU A 550 38.34 -27.50 -14.59
C LEU A 550 38.58 -28.38 -13.37
N PHE A 551 39.35 -29.44 -13.55
CA PHE A 551 39.81 -30.31 -12.48
C PHE A 551 41.30 -30.05 -12.26
N LYS A 552 41.66 -29.50 -11.09
CA LYS A 552 43.06 -29.22 -10.74
C LYS A 552 43.63 -30.35 -9.91
N ASN A 553 44.72 -30.96 -10.39
CA ASN A 553 45.49 -31.89 -9.59
C ASN A 553 46.51 -31.14 -8.72
N LYS A 554 46.55 -31.43 -7.40
CA LYS A 554 47.47 -30.78 -6.46
C LYS A 554 48.96 -31.06 -6.75
N ASN A 555 49.29 -32.14 -7.48
CA ASN A 555 50.68 -32.55 -7.69
C ASN A 555 51.43 -31.76 -8.77
N THR A 556 50.76 -30.90 -9.55
CA THR A 556 51.41 -30.02 -10.52
C THR A 556 51.31 -28.56 -10.07
N LEU A 557 52.00 -28.22 -8.98
CA LEU A 557 52.24 -26.84 -8.59
C LEU A 557 53.44 -26.28 -9.38
N GLY A 558 53.33 -26.33 -10.71
CA GLY A 558 54.09 -25.46 -11.60
C GLY A 558 53.42 -24.10 -11.59
N LYS A 559 54.13 -23.08 -11.13
CA LYS A 559 53.68 -21.68 -11.10
C LYS A 559 53.38 -21.22 -12.53
N TYR A 560 52.11 -21.28 -12.94
CA TYR A 560 51.64 -20.49 -14.08
C TYR A 560 50.89 -19.27 -13.56
N PRO A 561 51.21 -18.06 -14.04
CA PRO A 561 50.43 -16.89 -13.71
C PRO A 561 49.06 -17.04 -14.35
N LEU A 562 48.02 -17.07 -13.53
CA LEU A 562 46.66 -16.79 -13.97
C LEU A 562 46.65 -15.37 -14.53
N ILE A 563 46.66 -15.23 -15.85
CA ILE A 563 46.28 -13.99 -16.51
C ILE A 563 44.76 -13.90 -16.36
N MET A 564 44.32 -13.41 -15.20
CA MET A 564 43.01 -12.80 -15.08
C MET A 564 43.02 -11.59 -16.02
N GLU A 565 42.18 -11.61 -17.05
CA GLU A 565 41.75 -10.35 -17.66
C GLU A 565 41.27 -9.47 -16.51
N LYS A 566 41.95 -8.33 -16.34
CA LYS A 566 41.52 -7.29 -15.42
C LYS A 566 40.12 -6.89 -15.86
N VAL A 567 39.11 -7.46 -15.21
CA VAL A 567 37.83 -6.80 -15.09
C VAL A 567 38.18 -5.45 -14.49
N TYR A 568 38.01 -4.38 -15.27
CA TYR A 568 38.03 -3.02 -14.76
C TYR A 568 36.87 -2.93 -13.77
N VAL A 569 37.13 -3.34 -12.53
CA VAL A 569 36.41 -2.84 -11.38
C VAL A 569 36.70 -1.36 -11.43
N TYR A 570 35.74 -0.58 -11.96
CA TYR A 570 35.73 0.85 -11.75
C TYR A 570 35.90 1.02 -10.26
N ASP A 571 37.06 1.53 -9.87
CA ASP A 571 37.47 1.65 -8.49
C ASP A 571 36.35 2.42 -7.79
N PHE A 572 35.57 1.74 -6.95
CA PHE A 572 34.40 2.35 -6.30
C PHE A 572 34.81 3.65 -5.58
N VAL A 573 36.06 3.69 -5.12
CA VAL A 573 36.76 4.86 -4.59
C VAL A 573 36.77 6.04 -5.57
N TYR A 574 37.02 5.83 -6.87
CA TYR A 574 36.98 6.89 -7.89
C TYR A 574 35.57 7.45 -8.08
N CYS A 575 34.55 6.58 -8.16
CA CYS A 575 33.15 7.02 -8.25
C CYS A 575 32.71 7.82 -7.00
N VAL A 576 33.17 7.41 -5.81
CA VAL A 576 32.92 8.14 -4.56
C VAL A 576 33.63 9.49 -4.55
N LEU A 577 34.88 9.58 -5.01
CA LEU A 577 35.63 10.84 -5.12
C LEU A 577 34.98 11.82 -6.09
N VAL A 578 34.52 11.34 -7.26
CA VAL A 578 33.79 12.18 -8.25
C VAL A 578 32.48 12.68 -7.65
N SER A 579 31.77 11.83 -6.88
CA SER A 579 30.52 12.22 -6.23
C SER A 579 30.73 13.29 -5.14
N ILE A 580 31.77 13.14 -4.32
CA ILE A 580 32.14 14.13 -3.29
C ILE A 580 32.51 15.46 -3.94
N PHE A 581 33.29 15.45 -5.02
CA PHE A 581 33.66 16.65 -5.77
C PHE A 581 32.43 17.38 -6.31
N PHE A 582 31.43 16.66 -6.83
CA PHE A 582 30.19 17.23 -7.33
C PHE A 582 29.35 17.89 -6.22
N ILE A 583 29.29 17.28 -5.02
CA ILE A 583 28.59 17.84 -3.86
C ILE A 583 29.24 19.15 -3.40
N ILE A 584 30.58 19.22 -3.41
CA ILE A 584 31.32 20.44 -3.04
C ILE A 584 31.02 21.59 -4.02
N ILE A 585 30.98 21.30 -5.33
CA ILE A 585 30.63 22.31 -6.34
C ILE A 585 29.20 22.84 -6.12
N LEU A 586 28.23 21.96 -5.84
CA LEU A 586 26.86 22.36 -5.57
C LEU A 586 26.74 23.25 -4.32
N LEU A 587 27.50 22.96 -3.26
CA LEU A 587 27.55 23.80 -2.05
C LEU A 587 28.12 25.19 -2.35
N ILE A 588 29.16 25.29 -3.17
CA ILE A 588 29.76 26.58 -3.56
C ILE A 588 28.75 27.40 -4.36
N ILE A 589 28.05 26.80 -5.33
CA ILE A 589 27.01 27.47 -6.13
C ILE A 589 25.88 27.97 -5.23
N PHE A 590 25.44 27.16 -4.26
CA PHE A 590 24.39 27.53 -3.33
C PHE A 590 24.79 28.72 -2.43
N LEU A 591 26.04 28.77 -1.95
CA LEU A 591 26.55 29.89 -1.18
C LEU A 591 26.66 31.18 -2.02
N ILE A 592 27.10 31.08 -3.27
CA ILE A 592 27.12 32.21 -4.21
C ILE A 592 25.69 32.73 -4.45
N PHE A 593 24.72 31.82 -4.62
CA PHE A 593 23.32 32.19 -4.79
C PHE A 593 22.77 32.93 -3.57
N ILE A 594 22.99 32.42 -2.35
CA ILE A 594 22.59 33.09 -1.11
C ILE A 594 23.24 34.49 -1.00
N TYR A 595 24.52 34.60 -1.35
CA TYR A 595 25.22 35.89 -1.37
C TYR A 595 24.57 36.88 -2.35
N PHE A 596 24.25 36.45 -3.57
CA PHE A 596 23.54 37.27 -4.56
C PHE A 596 22.15 37.69 -4.07
N VAL A 597 21.36 36.78 -3.50
CA VAL A 597 20.04 37.10 -2.94
C VAL A 597 20.14 38.13 -1.81
N ARG A 598 21.15 37.99 -0.93
CA ARG A 598 21.40 38.97 0.15
C ARG A 598 21.82 40.34 -0.40
N LYS A 599 22.66 40.37 -1.44
CA LYS A 599 23.08 41.61 -2.11
C LYS A 599 21.89 42.30 -2.79
N LEU A 600 21.05 41.56 -3.51
CA LEU A 600 19.84 42.06 -4.15
C LEU A 600 18.83 42.60 -3.11
N ARG A 601 18.62 41.89 -2.00
CA ARG A 601 17.77 42.40 -0.90
C ARG A 601 18.28 43.72 -0.34
N LYS A 602 19.59 43.88 -0.12
CA LYS A 602 20.17 45.15 0.35
C LYS A 602 19.94 46.29 -0.65
N ILE A 603 20.07 46.03 -1.94
CA ILE A 603 19.81 47.02 -3.00
C ILE A 603 18.32 47.42 -3.01
N CYS A 604 17.39 46.46 -2.97
CA CYS A 604 15.94 46.75 -2.92
C CYS A 604 15.54 47.53 -1.65
N PHE A 605 16.15 47.23 -0.50
CA PHE A 605 15.90 47.99 0.73
C PHE A 605 16.41 49.44 0.64
N LYS A 606 17.52 49.70 -0.09
CA LYS A 606 18.03 51.05 -0.30
C LYS A 606 17.08 51.87 -1.18
N TYR A 607 16.60 51.30 -2.29
CA TYR A 607 15.60 51.95 -3.17
C TYR A 607 14.26 52.21 -2.45
N LYS A 608 13.79 51.29 -1.61
CA LYS A 608 12.55 51.49 -0.83
C LYS A 608 12.67 52.63 0.20
N LYS A 609 13.88 52.88 0.71
CA LYS A 609 14.14 53.96 1.68
C LYS A 609 14.24 55.33 0.99
N GLU A 610 14.81 55.38 -0.21
CA GLU A 610 14.85 56.59 -1.05
C GLU A 610 13.45 56.99 -1.56
N TYR A 611 12.62 56.02 -1.96
CA TYR A 611 11.25 56.27 -2.42
C TYR A 611 10.35 56.86 -1.32
N LYS A 612 10.39 56.30 -0.10
CA LYS A 612 9.63 56.84 1.05
C LYS A 612 10.06 58.26 1.47
N SER A 613 11.33 58.60 1.27
CA SER A 613 11.87 59.95 1.52
C SER A 613 11.38 60.97 0.49
N THR A 614 11.20 60.55 -0.76
CA THR A 614 10.66 61.43 -1.82
C THR A 614 9.15 61.62 -1.71
N GLU A 615 8.43 60.61 -1.22
CA GLU A 615 6.98 60.68 -0.99
C GLU A 615 6.62 61.60 0.18
N SER A 616 7.37 61.54 1.31
CA SER A 616 7.13 62.45 2.44
C SER A 616 7.46 63.91 2.13
N LYS A 617 8.42 64.17 1.22
CA LYS A 617 8.71 65.54 0.75
C LYS A 617 7.62 66.10 -0.15
N LYS A 618 6.93 65.26 -0.93
CA LYS A 618 5.79 65.68 -1.76
C LYS A 618 4.54 65.96 -0.92
N GLU A 619 4.29 65.22 0.16
CA GLU A 619 3.19 65.52 1.09
C GLU A 619 3.38 66.86 1.83
N ILE A 620 4.63 67.21 2.20
CA ILE A 620 4.91 68.49 2.85
C ILE A 620 4.72 69.68 1.88
N GLN A 621 5.15 69.54 0.62
CA GLN A 621 4.91 70.57 -0.42
C GLN A 621 3.44 70.70 -0.83
N MET A 622 2.64 69.63 -0.75
CA MET A 622 1.19 69.71 -1.00
C MET A 622 0.44 70.41 0.14
N ASN A 623 0.90 70.31 1.38
CA ASN A 623 0.27 70.98 2.52
C ASN A 623 0.63 72.47 2.65
N GLU A 624 1.77 72.93 2.12
CA GLU A 624 2.13 74.36 2.10
C GLU A 624 1.33 75.17 1.05
N ASN A 625 0.79 74.53 0.01
CA ASN A 625 -0.03 75.21 -1.01
C ASN A 625 -1.52 75.33 -0.65
N TYR A 626 -1.95 74.88 0.53
CA TYR A 626 -3.33 75.01 1.02
C TYR A 626 -3.55 76.17 2.02
N HIS A 627 -2.53 76.99 2.25
CA HIS A 627 -2.63 78.25 3.02
C HIS A 627 -2.09 79.44 2.20
N VAL A 628 -2.79 79.80 1.13
CA VAL A 628 -2.81 81.16 0.54
C VAL A 628 -4.23 81.46 0.09
#